data_AF-A0A352CUS2-F1
#
_entry.id   AF-A0A352CUS2-F1
#
_cell.length_a   1.000
_cell.length_b   1.000
_cell.length_c   1.000
_cell.angle_alpha   90.00
_cell.angle_beta   90.00
_cell.angle_gamma   90.00
#
_symmetry.space_group_name_H-M   'P 1'
#
loop_
_entity.id
_entity.type
_entity.pdbx_description
1 polymer ?
#
loop_
_entity_poly.entity_id
_entity_poly.type
_entity_poly.pdbx_seq_one_letter_code
_entity_poly.pdbx_strand_id
1 'polypeptide(L)' 'HVKKLRSKMGEKGSYIKTIWGMGYKFTTDGE' A
#
# COMPACT_ATOMS: atom_id res chain seq x y z
N HIS A 1 -7.41 -0.78 8.76
CA HIS A 1 -7.98 0.19 7.79
C HIS A 1 -6.92 0.69 6.81
N VAL A 2 -6.81 0.04 5.65
CA VAL A 2 -5.83 0.44 4.61
C VAL A 2 -6.08 1.87 4.11
N LYS A 3 -7.34 2.34 4.05
CA LYS A 3 -7.66 3.75 3.72
C LYS A 3 -6.97 4.74 4.67
N LYS A 4 -7.09 4.55 5.99
CA LYS A 4 -6.44 5.43 7.00
C LYS A 4 -4.91 5.35 6.93
N LEU A 5 -4.37 4.17 6.65
CA LEU A 5 -2.94 3.95 6.51
C LEU A 5 -2.38 4.69 5.27
N ARG A 6 -3.08 4.63 4.14
CA ARG A 6 -2.74 5.40 2.93
C ARG A 6 -2.76 6.90 3.19
N SER A 7 -3.79 7.40 3.88
CA SER A 7 -3.86 8.82 4.26
C SER A 7 -2.72 9.26 5.17
N LYS A 8 -2.27 8.40 6.10
CA LYS A 8 -1.11 8.71 6.97
C LYS A 8 0.22 8.69 6.23
N MET A 9 0.35 7.89 5.18
CA MET A 9 1.60 7.70 4.44
C MET A 9 1.71 8.62 3.21
N GLY A 10 0.67 9.41 2.90
CA GLY A 10 0.68 10.36 1.79
C GLY A 10 1.03 9.69 0.46
N GLU A 11 2.05 10.20 -0.22
CA GLU A 11 2.56 9.67 -1.50
C GLU A 11 3.02 8.21 -1.40
N LYS A 12 3.48 7.79 -0.22
CA LYS A 12 3.91 6.41 0.07
C LYS A 12 2.75 5.44 0.26
N GLY A 13 1.50 5.92 0.25
CA GLY A 13 0.30 5.08 0.30
C GLY A 13 0.15 4.18 -0.94
N SER A 14 0.74 4.60 -2.06
CA SER A 14 0.75 3.89 -3.34
C SER A 14 1.54 2.57 -3.29
N TYR A 15 2.43 2.40 -2.31
CA TYR A 15 3.20 1.17 -2.12
C TYR A 15 2.35 -0.01 -1.64
N ILE A 16 1.17 0.25 -1.06
CA ILE A 16 0.25 -0.80 -0.66
C ILE A 16 -0.62 -1.18 -1.86
N LYS A 17 -0.14 -2.16 -2.63
CA LYS A 17 -0.90 -2.75 -3.73
C LYS A 17 -1.87 -3.80 -3.18
N THR A 18 -3.13 -3.66 -3.57
CA THR A 18 -4.14 -4.68 -3.28
C THR A 18 -4.02 -5.78 -4.34
N ILE A 19 -3.77 -7.01 -3.91
CA ILE A 19 -3.76 -8.19 -4.78
C ILE A 19 -5.04 -8.98 -4.53
N TRP A 20 -5.86 -9.09 -5.56
CA TRP A 20 -7.12 -9.84 -5.51
C TRP A 20 -6.88 -11.30 -5.15
N GLY A 21 -7.53 -11.79 -4.10
CA GLY A 21 -7.38 -13.16 -3.60
C GLY A 21 -6.14 -13.43 -2.74
N MET A 22 -5.24 -12.44 -2.55
CA MET A 22 -4.04 -12.58 -1.72
C MET A 22 -3.96 -11.58 -0.56
N GLY A 23 -4.65 -10.44 -0.67
CA GLY A 23 -4.63 -9.38 0.35
C GLY A 23 -3.84 -8.16 -0.09
N TYR A 24 -2.90 -7.70 0.73
CA TYR A 24 -2.12 -6.49 0.48
C TYR A 24 -0.63 -6.80 0.45
N LYS A 25 0.07 -6.30 -0.56
CA LYS A 25 1.52 -6.39 -0.66
C LYS A 25 2.11 -4.99 -0.63
N PHE A 26 3.07 -4.79 0.28
CA PHE A 26 3.84 -3.55 0.35
C PHE A 26 5.07 -3.71 -0.51
N THR A 27 5.17 -2.91 -1.58
CA THR A 27 6.34 -2.86 -2.48
C THR A 27 6.85 -1.43 -2.51
N THR A 28 8.09 -1.23 -2.08
CA THR A 28 8.84 0.01 -2.29
C THR A 28 9.57 -0.12 -3.62
N ASP A 29 9.27 0.74 -4.59
CA ASP A 29 9.93 0.80 -5.91
C ASP A 29 11.40 1.30 -5.82
N GLY A 30 12.20 0.69 -4.95
CA GLY A 30 13.56 1.09 -4.61
C GLY A 30 14.51 -0.08 -4.38
N GLU A 31 14.37 -1.14 -5.18
CA GLU A 31 15.38 -2.19 -5.37
C GLU A 31 15.45 -2.58 -6.86
#